data_AF-A0A3R8QF16-F1
#
_entry.id   AF-A0A3R8QF16-F1
#
_cell.length_a   1.000
_cell.length_b   1.000
_cell.length_c   1.000
_cell.angle_alpha   90.00
_cell.angle_beta   90.00
_cell.angle_gamma   90.00
#
_symmetry.space_group_name_H-M   'P 1'
#
loop_
_entity.id
_entity.type
_entity.pdbx_description
1 polymer ?
#
loop_
_entity_poly.entity_id
_entity_poly.type
_entity_poly.pdbx_seq_one_letter_code
_entity_poly.pdbx_strand_id
1 'polypeptide(L)'
;MKLKIIFGLIIIFIIGCGHKRSDGEPEKNQKTEVNKAKPIDLKNWIETPHVSGRLATEEDVKNGSATFLVDDKSEEHKALNIKIPSLAYHFDQETNEKKPVVVIQGEKVGDQKVIGIKYLDGTDGVCLLFELEFVDNFNK
;
A
#
# COMPACT_ATOMS: atom_id res chain seq x y z
N MET A 1 -2.63 1.70 -27.73
CA MET A 1 -3.11 0.38 -27.28
C MET A 1 -4.15 0.63 -26.20
N LYS A 2 -5.41 0.22 -26.38
CA LYS A 2 -6.49 0.53 -25.41
C LYS A 2 -6.36 -0.44 -24.22
N LEU A 3 -6.00 0.08 -23.04
CA LEU A 3 -5.95 -0.69 -21.80
C LEU A 3 -7.38 -1.06 -21.39
N LYS A 4 -7.73 -2.35 -21.49
CA LYS A 4 -8.98 -2.88 -20.95
C LYS A 4 -8.77 -3.06 -19.44
N ILE A 5 -9.28 -2.12 -18.64
CA ILE A 5 -9.37 -2.28 -17.19
C ILE A 5 -10.46 -3.34 -16.94
N ILE A 6 -10.05 -4.55 -16.56
CA ILE A 6 -10.96 -5.63 -16.20
C ILE A 6 -11.48 -5.33 -14.79
N PHE A 7 -12.78 -5.09 -14.68
CA PHE A 7 -13.56 -4.70 -13.50
C PHE A 7 -13.68 -5.82 -12.42
N GLY A 8 -12.61 -6.55 -12.11
CA GLY A 8 -12.68 -7.74 -11.27
C GLY A 8 -12.21 -7.61 -9.82
N LEU A 9 -11.39 -6.61 -9.48
CA LEU A 9 -10.74 -6.54 -8.16
C LEU A 9 -11.25 -5.33 -7.37
N ILE A 10 -12.12 -5.58 -6.38
CA ILE A 10 -12.50 -4.54 -5.41
C ILE A 10 -11.37 -4.43 -4.39
N ILE A 11 -10.37 -3.60 -4.69
CA ILE A 11 -9.40 -3.15 -3.69
C ILE A 11 -10.12 -2.13 -2.82
N ILE A 12 -10.44 -2.51 -1.58
CA ILE A 12 -11.02 -1.57 -0.62
C ILE A 12 -9.88 -0.70 -0.11
N PHE A 13 -9.66 0.43 -0.79
CA PHE A 13 -8.95 1.54 -0.19
C PHE A 13 -9.86 2.11 0.89
N ILE A 14 -9.50 1.91 2.15
CA ILE A 14 -10.15 2.61 3.25
C ILE A 14 -9.66 4.07 3.19
N ILE A 15 -10.10 4.80 2.16
CA ILE A 15 -10.07 6.25 2.14
C ILE A 15 -11.05 6.64 3.23
N GLY A 16 -10.55 7.22 4.32
CA GLY A 16 -11.38 7.74 5.40
C GLY A 16 -12.28 8.89 4.91
N CYS A 17 -13.37 8.56 4.22
CA CYS A 17 -14.43 9.49 3.85
C CYS A 17 -15.53 9.44 4.90
N GLY A 18 -15.41 10.28 5.93
CA GLY A 18 -16.47 10.51 6.90
C GLY A 18 -17.61 11.35 6.30
N HIS A 19 -18.63 10.71 5.73
CA HIS A 19 -19.93 11.36 5.49
C HIS A 19 -20.74 11.33 6.79
N LYS A 20 -20.80 12.47 7.50
CA LYS A 20 -21.74 12.66 8.63
C LYS A 20 -23.07 13.21 8.11
N ARG A 21 -24.16 12.47 8.30
CA ARG A 21 -25.50 13.04 8.43
C ARG A 21 -25.63 13.59 9.85
N SER A 22 -26.09 14.84 9.98
CA SER A 22 -26.40 15.46 11.26
C SER A 22 -27.57 14.73 11.91
N ASP A 23 -27.50 14.49 13.22
CA ASP A 23 -28.44 15.01 14.23
C ASP A 23 -27.79 14.82 15.61
N GLY A 24 -28.00 15.78 16.52
CA GLY A 24 -26.98 16.22 17.48
C GLY A 24 -26.94 15.60 18.88
N GLU A 25 -25.76 15.72 19.50
CA GLU A 25 -25.48 15.86 20.94
C GLU A 25 -24.03 16.41 21.10
N PRO A 26 -23.71 17.33 22.04
CA PRO A 26 -22.40 17.99 22.06
C PRO A 26 -21.37 17.12 22.80
N GLU A 27 -20.73 16.20 22.08
CA GLU A 27 -19.62 15.43 22.61
C GLU A 27 -18.27 16.13 22.33
N LYS A 28 -17.43 16.15 23.37
CA LYS A 28 -16.19 16.90 23.53
C LYS A 28 -15.30 16.88 22.28
N ASN A 29 -14.83 18.08 21.93
CA ASN A 29 -13.94 18.39 20.83
C ASN A 29 -12.56 17.72 21.00
N GLN A 30 -12.47 16.42 20.75
CA GLN A 30 -11.23 15.79 20.33
C GLN A 30 -11.06 16.14 18.86
N LYS A 31 -10.31 17.21 18.59
CA LYS A 31 -9.68 17.41 17.28
C LYS A 31 -8.92 16.14 16.96
N THR A 32 -9.49 15.30 16.09
CA THR A 32 -8.75 14.22 15.44
C THR A 32 -7.61 14.90 14.70
N GLU A 33 -6.40 14.85 15.27
CA GLU A 33 -5.20 15.16 14.52
C GLU A 33 -5.23 14.23 13.30
N VAL A 34 -5.33 14.82 12.12
CA VAL A 34 -5.05 14.11 10.88
C VAL A 34 -3.65 13.57 11.07
N ASN A 35 -3.52 12.25 11.30
CA ASN A 35 -2.25 11.57 11.46
C ASN A 35 -1.45 11.80 10.16
N LYS A 36 -0.67 12.88 10.10
CA LYS A 36 0.23 13.12 8.99
C LYS A 36 1.20 11.95 8.98
N ALA A 37 1.22 11.22 7.88
CA ALA A 37 2.16 10.13 7.70
C ALA A 37 3.58 10.64 7.99
N LYS A 38 4.31 9.89 8.82
CA LYS A 38 5.69 10.24 9.17
C LYS A 38 6.58 9.93 7.96
N PRO A 39 7.40 10.88 7.49
CA PRO A 39 8.37 10.59 6.43
C PRO A 39 9.31 9.44 6.82
N ILE A 40 9.68 8.63 5.82
CA ILE A 40 10.61 7.52 5.99
C ILE A 40 12.03 8.06 5.85
N ASP A 41 12.86 7.85 6.87
CA ASP A 41 14.30 8.07 6.76
C ASP A 41 14.91 6.95 5.93
N LEU A 42 15.52 7.30 4.80
CA LEU A 42 16.17 6.35 3.91
C LEU A 42 17.31 5.57 4.60
N LYS A 43 17.87 6.04 5.73
CA LYS A 43 18.86 5.27 6.50
C LYS A 43 18.23 4.17 7.35
N ASN A 44 16.97 4.34 7.74
CA ASN A 44 16.23 3.46 8.64
C ASN A 44 15.04 2.79 7.94
N TRP A 45 15.04 2.75 6.60
CA TRP A 45 13.94 2.22 5.79
C TRP A 45 13.57 0.78 6.12
N ILE A 46 14.54 -0.02 6.61
CA ILE A 46 14.34 -1.43 6.99
C ILE A 46 13.37 -1.59 8.17
N GLU A 47 13.19 -0.54 8.97
CA GLU A 47 12.26 -0.53 10.11
C GLU A 47 10.81 -0.20 9.68
N THR A 48 10.56 0.03 8.39
CA THR A 48 9.23 0.33 7.89
C THR A 48 8.27 -0.84 8.19
N PRO A 49 7.11 -0.58 8.84
CA PRO A 49 6.09 -1.60 9.07
C PRO A 49 5.68 -2.29 7.77
N HIS A 50 5.59 -3.62 7.78
CA HIS A 50 5.35 -4.41 6.58
C HIS A 50 4.69 -5.76 6.89
N VAL A 51 4.12 -6.38 5.85
CA VAL A 51 3.60 -7.75 5.84
C VAL A 51 4.38 -8.56 4.81
N SER A 52 4.87 -9.74 5.21
CA SER A 52 5.59 -10.65 4.33
C SER A 52 5.19 -12.11 4.58
N GLY A 53 5.15 -12.91 3.52
CA GLY A 53 4.87 -14.35 3.59
C GLY A 53 3.44 -14.74 3.97
N ARG A 54 2.53 -13.77 4.13
CA ARG A 54 1.10 -13.97 4.42
C ARG A 54 0.25 -12.86 3.79
N LEU A 55 -1.06 -13.09 3.73
CA LEU A 55 -2.04 -12.07 3.32
C LEU A 55 -2.18 -10.99 4.40
N ALA A 56 -2.44 -9.77 3.98
CA ALA A 56 -2.77 -8.68 4.88
C ALA A 56 -4.13 -8.89 5.56
N THR A 57 -4.23 -8.36 6.77
CA THR A 57 -5.45 -8.28 7.57
C THR A 57 -5.89 -6.83 7.71
N GLU A 58 -7.13 -6.61 8.18
CA GLU A 58 -7.60 -5.27 8.53
C GLU A 58 -6.68 -4.55 9.54
N GLU A 59 -6.12 -5.31 10.49
CA GLU A 59 -5.20 -4.77 11.48
C GLU A 59 -3.87 -4.31 10.86
N ASP A 60 -3.37 -5.02 9.85
CA ASP A 60 -2.16 -4.60 9.14
C ASP A 60 -2.35 -3.27 8.41
N VAL A 61 -3.50 -3.08 7.77
CA VAL A 61 -3.85 -1.82 7.10
C VAL A 61 -4.01 -0.70 8.13
N LYS A 62 -4.71 -0.97 9.23
CA LYS A 62 -4.90 0.00 10.32
C LYS A 62 -3.58 0.43 10.97
N ASN A 63 -2.63 -0.51 11.11
CA ASN A 63 -1.31 -0.25 11.70
C ASN A 63 -0.29 0.27 10.69
N GLY A 64 -0.66 0.37 9.39
CA GLY A 64 0.21 0.87 8.33
C GLY A 64 1.28 -0.11 7.86
N SER A 65 1.16 -1.40 8.19
CA SER A 65 2.02 -2.49 7.71
C SER A 65 1.56 -3.03 6.34
N ALA A 66 0.37 -2.64 5.89
CA ALA A 66 -0.20 -2.95 4.58
C ALA A 66 -0.90 -1.69 4.03
N THR A 67 -1.00 -1.55 2.71
CA THR A 67 -1.70 -0.41 2.08
C THR A 67 -3.07 -0.78 1.54
N PHE A 68 -3.37 -2.08 1.44
CA PHE A 68 -4.65 -2.56 0.95
C PHE A 68 -5.10 -3.86 1.62
N LEU A 69 -6.41 -4.07 1.60
CA LEU A 69 -7.06 -5.34 1.90
C LEU A 69 -7.80 -5.82 0.64
N VAL A 70 -7.67 -7.11 0.35
CA VAL A 70 -8.46 -7.79 -0.69
C VAL A 70 -9.52 -8.62 0.03
N ASP A 71 -10.78 -8.23 -0.15
CA ASP A 71 -11.94 -8.99 0.33
C ASP A 71 -12.63 -9.68 -0.85
N ASP A 72 -11.88 -10.56 -1.53
CA ASP A 72 -12.42 -11.40 -2.59
C ASP A 72 -12.02 -12.86 -2.37
N LYS A 73 -13.03 -13.70 -2.16
CA LYS A 73 -12.88 -15.14 -1.92
C LYS A 73 -13.04 -15.96 -3.20
N SER A 74 -13.33 -15.33 -4.34
CA SER A 74 -13.63 -16.00 -5.61
C SER A 74 -12.39 -16.30 -6.45
N GLU A 75 -11.25 -15.65 -6.16
CA GLU A 75 -10.01 -15.77 -6.91
C GLU A 75 -8.91 -16.49 -6.13
N GLU A 76 -7.93 -17.08 -6.83
CA GLU A 76 -6.72 -17.59 -6.18
C GLU A 76 -5.97 -16.41 -5.54
N HIS A 77 -5.86 -16.43 -4.21
CA HIS A 77 -5.27 -15.36 -3.43
C HIS A 77 -4.16 -15.89 -2.53
N LYS A 78 -2.93 -15.39 -2.72
CA LYS A 78 -1.76 -15.82 -1.94
C LYS A 78 -0.72 -14.72 -1.79
N ALA A 79 0.08 -14.81 -0.74
CA ALA A 79 1.24 -13.95 -0.57
C ALA A 79 2.27 -14.18 -1.68
N LEU A 80 2.91 -13.11 -2.14
CA LEU A 80 4.04 -13.20 -3.06
C LEU A 80 5.31 -13.60 -2.31
N ASN A 81 6.11 -14.47 -2.93
CA ASN A 81 7.43 -14.81 -2.44
C ASN A 81 8.47 -13.79 -2.95
N ILE A 82 8.49 -12.61 -2.34
CA ILE A 82 9.47 -11.53 -2.58
C ILE A 82 10.05 -11.04 -1.26
N LYS A 83 11.26 -10.46 -1.29
CA LYS A 83 11.88 -9.89 -0.10
C LYS A 83 11.15 -8.61 0.30
N ILE A 84 10.64 -8.56 1.52
CA ILE A 84 9.94 -7.41 2.10
C ILE A 84 10.46 -7.22 3.55
N PRO A 85 10.75 -5.97 3.99
CA PRO A 85 10.67 -4.77 3.20
C PRO A 85 11.83 -4.72 2.19
N SER A 86 11.64 -3.99 1.08
CA SER A 86 12.70 -3.76 0.10
C SER A 86 12.58 -2.39 -0.53
N LEU A 87 13.71 -1.79 -0.93
CA LEU A 87 13.71 -0.56 -1.70
C LEU A 87 13.53 -0.85 -3.20
N ALA A 88 12.72 0.00 -3.83
CA ALA A 88 12.48 -0.03 -5.27
C ALA A 88 12.26 1.39 -5.79
N TYR A 89 12.28 1.54 -7.11
CA TYR A 89 11.67 2.67 -7.80
C TYR A 89 10.30 2.25 -8.31
N HIS A 90 9.28 3.02 -7.97
CA HIS A 90 7.97 2.94 -8.61
C HIS A 90 7.97 3.81 -9.87
N PHE A 91 7.61 3.22 -11.00
CA PHE A 91 7.42 3.91 -12.27
C PHE A 91 5.94 4.23 -12.48
N ASP A 92 5.62 5.52 -12.40
CA ASP A 92 4.28 6.03 -12.68
C ASP A 92 4.05 6.01 -14.20
N GLN A 93 3.12 5.17 -14.66
CA GLN A 93 2.83 4.99 -16.09
C GLN A 93 2.19 6.24 -16.75
N GLU A 94 1.60 7.14 -15.96
CA GLU A 94 0.96 8.35 -16.49
C GLU A 94 1.98 9.48 -16.65
N THR A 95 2.82 9.68 -15.64
CA THR A 95 3.79 10.78 -15.61
C THR A 95 5.17 10.40 -16.15
N ASN A 96 5.46 9.11 -16.29
CA ASN A 96 6.80 8.55 -16.54
C ASN A 96 7.85 8.90 -15.46
N GLU A 97 7.41 9.33 -14.29
CA GLU A 97 8.29 9.62 -13.16
C GLU A 97 8.70 8.32 -12.44
N LYS A 98 9.96 8.30 -11.97
CA LYS A 98 10.46 7.27 -11.05
C LYS A 98 10.55 7.85 -9.64
N LYS A 99 9.87 7.22 -8.69
CA LYS A 99 9.88 7.64 -7.28
C LYS A 99 10.44 6.53 -6.39
N PRO A 100 11.36 6.84 -5.46
CA PRO A 100 11.87 5.85 -4.51
C PRO A 100 10.77 5.46 -3.52
N VAL A 101 10.63 4.16 -3.28
CA VAL A 101 9.61 3.59 -2.41
C VAL A 101 10.18 2.45 -1.57
N VAL A 102 9.54 2.20 -0.43
CA VAL A 102 9.68 0.96 0.34
C VAL A 102 8.51 0.05 -0.04
N VAL A 103 8.80 -1.15 -0.52
CA VAL A 103 7.82 -2.21 -0.71
C VAL A 103 7.51 -2.83 0.64
N ILE A 104 6.23 -2.88 1.02
CA ILE A 104 5.78 -3.32 2.35
C ILE A 104 4.75 -4.46 2.33
N GLN A 105 4.17 -4.78 1.18
CA GLN A 105 3.17 -5.85 1.04
C GLN A 105 3.22 -6.40 -0.38
N GLY A 106 3.01 -7.70 -0.57
CA GLY A 106 2.93 -8.30 -1.90
C GLY A 106 1.99 -9.49 -1.96
N GLU A 107 0.99 -9.43 -2.83
CA GLU A 107 -0.05 -10.45 -2.96
C GLU A 107 -0.34 -10.75 -4.44
N LYS A 108 -0.62 -12.03 -4.74
CA LYS A 108 -1.14 -12.46 -6.03
C LYS A 108 -2.64 -12.67 -5.87
N VAL A 109 -3.44 -11.96 -6.67
CA VAL A 109 -4.91 -12.13 -6.75
C VAL A 109 -5.29 -12.43 -8.19
N GLY A 110 -5.83 -13.62 -8.43
CA GLY A 110 -5.98 -14.14 -9.79
C GLY A 110 -4.61 -14.12 -10.48
N ASP A 111 -4.48 -13.50 -11.65
CA ASP A 111 -3.18 -13.36 -12.35
C ASP A 111 -2.39 -12.08 -12.00
N GLN A 112 -2.97 -11.20 -11.20
CA GLN A 112 -2.37 -9.90 -10.87
C GLN A 112 -1.44 -10.04 -9.66
N LYS A 113 -0.28 -9.38 -9.72
CA LYS A 113 0.68 -9.28 -8.62
C LYS A 113 0.63 -7.86 -8.08
N VAL A 114 -0.13 -7.65 -7.02
CA VAL A 114 -0.43 -6.35 -6.42
C VAL A 114 0.52 -6.09 -5.26
N ILE A 115 1.10 -4.90 -5.22
CA ILE A 115 2.15 -4.53 -4.29
C ILE A 115 1.72 -3.28 -3.52
N GLY A 116 1.86 -3.34 -2.20
CA GLY A 116 1.71 -2.19 -1.32
C GLY A 116 3.07 -1.53 -1.11
N ILE A 117 3.13 -0.22 -1.31
CA ILE A 117 4.36 0.57 -1.24
C ILE A 117 4.16 1.79 -0.33
N LYS A 118 5.24 2.24 0.31
CA LYS A 118 5.32 3.57 0.94
C LYS A 118 6.32 4.45 0.20
N TYR A 119 5.90 5.66 -0.14
CA TYR A 119 6.80 6.70 -0.60
C TYR A 119 7.60 7.27 0.56
N LEU A 120 8.77 7.86 0.27
CA LEU A 120 9.65 8.41 1.31
C LEU A 120 9.02 9.58 2.09
N ASP A 121 8.02 10.27 1.51
CA ASP A 121 7.24 11.30 2.21
C ASP A 121 6.24 10.71 3.22
N GLY A 122 6.13 9.39 3.30
CA GLY A 122 5.25 8.65 4.20
C GLY A 122 3.91 8.26 3.58
N THR A 123 3.59 8.71 2.36
CA THR A 123 2.33 8.37 1.70
C THR A 123 2.30 6.91 1.23
N ASP A 124 1.09 6.34 1.22
CA ASP A 124 0.84 4.97 0.80
C ASP A 124 0.53 4.89 -0.69
N GLY A 125 0.91 3.77 -1.31
CA GLY A 125 0.60 3.47 -2.70
C GLY A 125 0.25 1.99 -2.90
N VAL A 126 -0.36 1.73 -4.05
CA VAL A 126 -0.61 0.39 -4.58
C VAL A 126 -0.21 0.41 -6.04
N CYS A 127 0.53 -0.60 -6.47
CA CYS A 127 0.94 -0.75 -7.86
C CYS A 127 1.00 -2.24 -8.24
N LEU A 128 1.23 -2.51 -9.51
CA LEU A 128 1.54 -3.84 -10.00
C LEU A 128 3.03 -4.10 -9.90
N LEU A 129 3.42 -5.37 -9.72
CA LEU A 129 4.83 -5.74 -9.57
C LEU A 129 5.70 -5.30 -10.74
N PHE A 130 5.16 -5.25 -11.97
CA PHE A 130 5.93 -4.83 -13.15
C PHE A 130 6.25 -3.33 -13.16
N GLU A 131 5.58 -2.53 -12.32
CA GLU A 131 5.81 -1.09 -12.17
C GLU A 131 6.97 -0.79 -11.20
N LEU A 132 7.61 -1.84 -10.66
CA LEU A 132 8.71 -1.74 -9.71
C LEU A 132 10.05 -2.16 -10.31
N GLU A 133 11.06 -1.33 -10.07
CA GLU A 133 12.46 -1.64 -10.29
C GLU A 133 13.15 -1.81 -8.93
N PHE A 134 13.41 -3.06 -8.53
CA PHE A 134 14.06 -3.36 -7.25
C PHE A 134 15.53 -2.95 -7.27
N VAL A 135 16.01 -2.46 -6.13
CA VAL A 135 17.41 -2.06 -5.97
C VAL A 135 18.16 -3.19 -5.26
N ASP A 136 18.93 -3.97 -6.00
CA ASP A 136 19.59 -5.18 -5.51
C ASP A 136 20.74 -4.93 -4.52
N ASN A 137 21.24 -3.69 -4.35
CA ASN A 137 22.48 -3.39 -3.62
C ASN A 137 22.34 -2.27 -2.56
N PHE A 138 21.85 -2.60 -1.37
CA PHE A 138 21.91 -1.68 -0.21
C PHE A 138 22.97 -2.05 0.86
N ASN A 139 23.76 -3.10 0.64
CA ASN A 139 24.83 -3.54 1.56
C ASN A 139 26.20 -3.65 0.87
N LYS A 140 26.76 -2.54 0.39
CA LYS A 140 28.21 -2.40 0.19
C LYS A 140 28.71 -1.12 0.83
#